data_AF-A0A6A9T2T2-F1
#
_entry.id   AF-A0A6A9T2T2-F1
#
_cell.length_a   1.000
_cell.length_b   1.000
_cell.length_c   1.000
_cell.angle_alpha   90.00
_cell.angle_beta   90.00
_cell.angle_gamma   90.00
#
_symmetry.space_group_name_H-M   'P 1'
#
loop_
_entity.id
_entity.type
_entity.pdbx_description
1 polymer ?
#
loop_
_entity_poly.entity_id
_entity_poly.type
_entity_poly.pdbx_seq_one_letter_code
_entity_poly.pdbx_strand_id
1 'polypeptide(L)'
;MSSGIRQISESSDDGGQPFPAPVDDMFDMLGDSESLAILQATSDSAQTASELEDQLEISCSTLYRKLNCLADMSLLEVRYRPKRNGHHSKEYKTSFEEIFIRLPDGEEATLFQGN
;
A
#
# COMPACT_ATOMS: atom_id res chain seq x y z
N MET A 1 26.16 14.19 -52.73
CA MET A 1 26.93 13.89 -51.50
C MET A 1 25.96 13.27 -50.52
N SER A 2 26.00 11.94 -50.41
CA SER A 2 25.18 11.16 -49.48
C SER A 2 25.86 11.13 -48.11
N SER A 3 25.12 11.53 -47.09
CA SER A 3 25.31 11.23 -45.66
C SER A 3 23.88 11.19 -45.10
N GLY A 4 23.44 10.26 -44.27
CA GLY A 4 24.11 9.31 -43.39
C GLY A 4 23.09 9.07 -42.26
N ILE A 5 22.76 7.81 -41.98
CA ILE A 5 21.71 7.36 -41.06
C ILE A 5 21.99 7.80 -39.61
N ARG A 6 20.94 8.15 -38.84
CA ARG A 6 20.79 7.68 -37.44
C ARG A 6 19.33 7.74 -36.96
N GLN A 7 18.73 6.57 -36.78
CA GLN A 7 17.64 6.34 -35.84
C GLN A 7 18.11 6.68 -34.41
N ILE A 8 17.24 7.32 -33.62
CA ILE A 8 17.05 7.22 -32.16
C ILE A 8 15.97 8.27 -31.79
N SER A 9 14.99 8.07 -30.93
CA SER A 9 14.56 6.94 -30.14
C SER A 9 13.08 7.17 -29.82
N GLU A 10 12.33 6.08 -29.72
CA GLU A 10 11.11 6.04 -28.92
C GLU A 10 11.37 6.65 -27.55
N SER A 11 10.60 7.67 -27.21
CA SER A 11 10.43 8.12 -25.84
C SER A 11 8.93 8.28 -25.64
N SER A 12 8.23 7.16 -25.77
CA SER A 12 7.00 6.94 -25.03
C SER A 12 7.39 6.83 -23.56
N ASP A 13 7.60 8.00 -22.95
CA ASP A 13 7.56 8.18 -21.51
C ASP A 13 6.10 7.97 -21.08
N ASP A 14 5.61 6.73 -21.23
CA ASP A 14 4.42 6.28 -20.52
C ASP A 14 4.91 6.01 -19.11
N GLY A 15 4.91 7.08 -18.30
CA GLY A 15 5.14 7.01 -16.88
C GLY A 15 4.14 6.01 -16.32
N GLY A 16 4.59 4.76 -16.21
CA GLY A 16 3.81 3.62 -15.78
C GLY A 16 3.16 3.98 -14.47
N GLN A 17 1.89 4.39 -14.56
CA GLN A 17 1.02 4.40 -13.40
C GLN A 17 1.15 2.98 -12.86
N PRO A 18 1.48 2.79 -11.56
CA PRO A 18 1.41 1.45 -10.99
C PRO A 18 0.04 0.92 -11.37
N PHE A 19 0.02 -0.17 -12.15
CA PHE A 19 -1.23 -0.80 -12.51
C PHE A 19 -1.89 -1.07 -11.17
N PRO A 20 -3.07 -0.48 -10.89
CA PRO A 20 -3.72 -0.74 -9.61
C PRO A 20 -3.77 -2.25 -9.49
N ALA A 21 -3.33 -2.77 -8.35
CA ALA A 21 -3.43 -4.20 -8.12
C ALA A 21 -4.82 -4.66 -8.59
N PRO A 22 -4.93 -5.78 -9.31
CA PRO A 22 -6.22 -6.32 -9.72
C PRO A 22 -7.19 -6.16 -8.57
N VAL A 23 -8.36 -5.56 -8.80
CA VAL A 23 -9.31 -5.23 -7.72
C VAL A 23 -9.62 -6.43 -6.84
N ASP A 24 -9.55 -7.64 -7.40
CA ASP A 24 -9.64 -8.93 -6.70
C ASP A 24 -8.54 -9.08 -5.62
N ASP A 25 -7.28 -8.76 -5.94
CA ASP A 25 -6.15 -8.81 -5.00
C ASP A 25 -6.34 -7.82 -3.84
N MET A 26 -6.95 -6.65 -4.10
CA MET A 26 -7.27 -5.68 -3.07
C MET A 26 -8.39 -6.18 -2.15
N PHE A 27 -9.44 -6.80 -2.71
CA PHE A 27 -10.51 -7.40 -1.91
C PHE A 27 -10.03 -8.58 -1.08
N ASP A 28 -9.17 -9.43 -1.64
CA ASP A 28 -8.55 -10.53 -0.90
C ASP A 28 -7.70 -10.00 0.27
N MET A 29 -6.97 -8.90 0.05
CA MET A 29 -6.20 -8.25 1.10
C MET A 29 -7.09 -7.64 2.18
N LEU A 30 -8.20 -6.99 1.81
CA LEU A 30 -9.17 -6.43 2.77
C LEU A 30 -9.99 -7.53 3.49
N GLY A 31 -10.12 -8.72 2.89
CA GLY A 31 -10.75 -9.89 3.50
C GLY A 31 -9.81 -10.67 4.43
N ASP A 32 -8.51 -10.39 4.39
CA ASP A 32 -7.50 -11.06 5.21
C ASP A 32 -7.37 -10.40 6.60
N SER A 33 -7.52 -11.21 7.65
CA SER A 33 -7.57 -10.72 9.04
C SER A 33 -6.26 -10.09 9.51
N GLU A 34 -5.11 -10.64 9.10
CA GLU A 34 -3.80 -10.09 9.44
C GLU A 34 -3.59 -8.72 8.78
N SER A 35 -4.11 -8.53 7.57
CA SER A 35 -4.02 -7.28 6.81
C SER A 35 -4.94 -6.21 7.38
N LEU A 36 -6.17 -6.59 7.76
CA LEU A 36 -7.07 -5.72 8.52
C LEU A 36 -6.46 -5.31 9.87
N ALA A 37 -5.81 -6.23 10.57
CA ALA A 37 -5.13 -5.92 11.84
C ALA A 37 -4.00 -4.89 11.64
N ILE A 38 -3.22 -5.01 10.56
CA ILE A 38 -2.19 -4.02 10.21
C ILE A 38 -2.82 -2.64 9.90
N LEU A 39 -3.87 -2.60 9.09
CA LEU A 39 -4.59 -1.36 8.75
C LEU A 39 -5.23 -0.71 9.98
N GLN A 40 -5.73 -1.50 10.91
CA GLN A 40 -6.30 -1.02 12.17
C GLN A 40 -5.21 -0.51 13.12
N ALA A 41 -4.10 -1.21 13.27
CA ALA A 41 -2.99 -0.78 14.14
C ALA A 41 -2.35 0.54 13.66
N THR A 42 -2.37 0.78 12.35
CA THR A 42 -1.83 2.00 11.72
C THR A 42 -2.88 3.09 11.45
N SER A 43 -4.14 2.89 11.86
CA SER A 43 -5.25 3.82 11.59
C SER A 43 -5.19 5.10 12.42
N ASP A 44 -4.71 5.03 13.66
CA ASP A 44 -4.61 6.20 14.57
C ASP A 44 -3.24 6.89 14.47
N SER A 45 -2.15 6.12 14.47
CA SER A 45 -0.79 6.65 14.38
C SER A 45 0.09 5.85 13.42
N ALA A 46 1.14 6.50 12.88
CA ALA A 46 2.11 5.82 12.02
C ALA A 46 2.99 4.88 12.86
N GLN A 47 3.11 3.62 12.45
CA GLN A 47 3.87 2.60 13.17
C GLN A 47 4.94 1.97 12.29
N THR A 48 6.06 1.60 12.90
CA THR A 48 7.15 0.87 12.25
C THR A 48 6.85 -0.62 12.19
N ALA A 49 7.51 -1.34 11.28
CA ALA A 49 7.36 -2.80 11.17
C ALA A 49 7.69 -3.51 12.50
N SER A 50 8.68 -3.04 13.26
CA SER A 50 9.00 -3.61 14.58
C SER A 50 7.91 -3.36 15.62
N GLU A 51 7.32 -2.16 15.64
CA GLU A 51 6.20 -1.86 16.55
C GLU A 51 4.97 -2.73 16.21
N LEU A 52 4.74 -3.01 14.93
CA LEU A 52 3.67 -3.92 14.47
C LEU A 52 3.96 -5.38 14.83
N GLU A 53 5.21 -5.83 14.71
CA GLU A 53 5.62 -7.18 15.12
C GLU A 53 5.46 -7.41 16.62
N ASP A 54 5.68 -6.40 17.45
CA ASP A 54 5.47 -6.48 18.90
C ASP A 54 3.98 -6.50 19.29
N GLN A 55 3.12 -5.87 18.49
CA GLN A 55 1.68 -5.73 18.77
C GLN A 55 0.84 -6.85 18.16
N LEU A 56 1.26 -7.38 17.01
CA LEU A 56 0.52 -8.36 16.23
C LEU A 56 1.27 -9.69 16.26
N GLU A 57 0.57 -10.80 16.52
CA GLU A 57 1.14 -12.16 16.49
C GLU A 57 1.33 -12.67 15.05
N ILE A 58 2.01 -11.88 14.21
CA ILE A 58 2.28 -12.17 12.79
C ILE A 58 3.77 -12.43 12.62
N SER A 59 4.13 -13.46 11.85
CA SER A 59 5.54 -13.71 11.57
C SER A 59 6.18 -12.53 10.80
N CYS A 60 7.43 -12.20 11.14
CA CYS A 60 8.21 -11.14 10.50
C CYS A 60 8.11 -11.15 8.96
N SER A 61 8.31 -12.33 8.34
CA SER A 61 8.22 -12.51 6.88
C SER A 61 6.82 -12.21 6.34
N THR A 62 5.77 -12.69 7.02
CA THR A 62 4.38 -12.41 6.65
C THR A 62 4.05 -10.93 6.77
N LEU A 63 4.47 -10.29 7.86
CA LEU A 63 4.24 -8.87 8.12
C LEU A 63 4.85 -8.00 7.02
N TYR A 64 6.14 -8.17 6.70
CA TYR A 64 6.78 -7.41 5.63
C TYR A 64 6.13 -7.65 4.26
N ARG A 65 5.70 -8.89 3.97
CA ARG A 65 5.00 -9.19 2.71
C ARG A 65 3.69 -8.40 2.63
N LYS A 66 2.88 -8.40 3.69
CA LYS A 66 1.62 -7.65 3.74
C LYS A 66 1.83 -6.14 3.70
N LEU A 67 2.80 -5.61 4.44
CA LEU A 67 3.15 -4.19 4.41
C LEU A 67 3.50 -3.71 3.00
N ASN A 68 4.28 -4.51 2.25
CA ASN A 68 4.61 -4.18 0.87
C ASN A 68 3.36 -4.21 -0.01
N CYS A 69 2.55 -5.27 0.04
CA CYS A 69 1.34 -5.36 -0.77
C CYS A 69 0.34 -4.22 -0.47
N LEU A 70 0.11 -3.92 0.80
CA LEU A 70 -0.77 -2.83 1.23
C LEU A 70 -0.25 -1.45 0.78
N ALA A 71 1.07 -1.24 0.81
CA ALA A 71 1.68 -0.01 0.30
C ALA A 71 1.59 0.09 -1.23
N ASP A 72 1.82 -0.99 -1.95
CA ASP A 72 1.71 -1.05 -3.41
C ASP A 72 0.26 -0.78 -3.86
N MET A 73 -0.74 -1.23 -3.08
CA MET A 73 -2.17 -0.94 -3.27
C MET A 73 -2.58 0.46 -2.82
N SER A 74 -1.64 1.29 -2.34
CA SER A 74 -1.91 2.62 -1.77
C SER A 74 -2.86 2.62 -0.57
N LEU A 75 -3.00 1.49 0.14
CA LEU A 75 -3.76 1.37 1.39
C LEU A 75 -2.92 1.79 2.62
N LEU A 76 -1.60 1.76 2.48
CA LEU A 76 -0.65 2.31 3.44
C LEU A 76 0.22 3.38 2.79
N GLU A 77 0.36 4.51 3.47
CA GLU A 77 1.41 5.49 3.20
C GLU A 77 2.70 5.09 3.93
N VAL A 78 3.82 5.10 3.20
CA VAL A 78 5.15 4.79 3.75
C VAL A 78 5.93 6.08 3.95
N ARG A 79 6.35 6.33 5.20
CA ARG A 79 7.19 7.47 5.57
C ARG A 79 8.49 7.00 6.19
N TYR A 80 9.53 7.84 6.11
CA TYR A 80 10.80 7.58 6.76
C TYR A 80 10.85 8.37 8.07
N ARG A 81 10.91 7.66 9.20
CA ARG A 81 11.11 8.31 10.51
C ARG A 81 12.61 8.61 10.70
N PRO A 82 13.04 9.88 10.75
CA PRO A 82 14.43 10.22 11.02
C PRO A 82 14.75 9.92 12.48
N LYS A 83 15.56 8.88 12.74
CA LYS A 83 16.03 8.53 14.08
C LYS A 83 17.43 9.11 14.29
N ARG A 84 17.66 9.75 15.44
CA ARG A 84 18.95 10.36 15.84
C ARG A 84 20.11 9.35 15.96
N ASN A 85 19.82 8.04 15.93
CA ASN A 85 20.76 6.92 16.11
C ASN A 85 21.05 6.10 14.83
N GLY A 86 20.75 6.62 13.64
CA GLY A 86 21.32 6.11 12.38
C GLY A 86 20.61 4.92 11.70
N HIS A 87 19.59 4.31 12.32
CA HIS A 87 18.71 3.37 11.61
C HIS A 87 17.43 4.11 11.21
N HIS A 88 17.33 4.49 9.92
CA HIS A 88 16.08 4.94 9.34
C HIS A 88 15.10 3.77 9.37
N SER A 89 14.01 3.92 10.12
CA SER A 89 12.93 2.93 10.11
C SER A 89 11.78 3.48 9.27
N LYS A 90 11.24 2.64 8.39
CA LYS A 90 10.00 2.94 7.68
C LYS A 90 8.86 2.88 8.69
N GLU A 91 8.02 3.91 8.68
CA GLU A 91 6.74 3.91 9.38
C GLU A 91 5.61 3.86 8.35
N TYR A 92 4.52 3.21 8.72
CA TYR A 92 3.37 2.93 7.88
C TYR A 92 2.14 3.55 8.53
N LYS A 93 1.30 4.17 7.71
CA LYS A 93 0.08 4.85 8.13
C LYS A 93 -1.04 4.47 7.17
N THR A 94 -2.22 4.09 7.68
CA THR A 94 -3.40 3.90 6.82
C THR A 94 -3.71 5.18 6.07
N SER A 95 -3.84 5.07 4.74
CA SER A 95 -3.95 6.22 3.83
C SER A 95 -5.39 6.73 3.64
N PHE A 96 -6.36 6.03 4.23
CA PHE A 96 -7.78 6.32 4.10
C PHE A 96 -8.46 6.24 5.47
N GLU A 97 -9.61 6.90 5.57
CA GLU A 97 -10.49 6.84 6.74
C GLU A 97 -11.67 5.89 6.49
N GLU A 98 -12.20 5.89 5.26
CA GLU A 98 -13.36 5.09 4.87
C GLU A 98 -13.20 4.52 3.44
N ILE A 99 -13.80 3.35 3.20
CA ILE A 99 -13.89 2.71 1.89
C ILE A 99 -15.36 2.58 1.52
N PHE A 100 -15.74 3.10 0.35
CA PHE A 100 -17.09 3.01 -0.20
C PHE A 100 -17.11 2.04 -1.37
N ILE A 101 -18.01 1.04 -1.31
CA ILE A 101 -18.29 0.15 -2.44
C ILE A 101 -19.69 0.46 -2.95
N ARG A 102 -19.78 0.82 -4.24
CA ARG A 102 -21.04 1.03 -4.93
C ARG A 102 -21.27 -0.12 -5.91
N LEU A 103 -22.35 -0.85 -5.71
CA LEU A 103 -22.79 -1.86 -6.65
C LEU A 103 -23.63 -1.20 -7.77
N PRO A 104 -23.56 -1.72 -9.01
CA PRO A 104 -24.23 -1.10 -10.17
C PRO A 104 -25.75 -0.98 -10.03
N ASP A 105 -26.38 -1.77 -9.15
CA ASP A 105 -27.83 -1.75 -8.91
C ASP A 105 -28.28 -0.73 -7.85
N GLY A 106 -27.39 0.16 -7.41
CA GLY A 106 -27.72 1.24 -6.46
C GLY A 106 -27.74 0.80 -4.99
N GLU A 107 -27.29 -0.43 -4.69
CA GLU A 107 -27.05 -0.86 -3.32
C GLU A 107 -25.66 -0.39 -2.86
N GLU A 108 -25.65 0.35 -1.75
CA GLU A 108 -24.46 0.86 -1.09
C GLU A 108 -24.10 -0.10 0.05
N ALA A 109 -22.91 -0.69 0.00
CA ALA A 109 -22.39 -1.55 1.06
C ALA A 109 -21.27 -0.83 1.79
N THR A 110 -21.49 -0.50 3.07
CA THR A 110 -20.47 0.06 3.96
C THR A 110 -19.71 -1.09 4.62
N LEU A 111 -18.41 -1.23 4.35
CA LEU A 111 -17.60 -2.32 4.91
C LEU A 111 -16.95 -1.99 6.25
N PHE A 112 -16.76 -0.71 6.58
CA PHE A 112 -16.15 -0.31 7.85
C PHE A 112 -16.72 1.01 8.34
N GLN A 113 -17.11 1.04 9.62
CA GLN A 113 -17.42 2.26 10.35
C GLN A 113 -16.47 2.30 11.55
N GLY A 114 -15.48 3.19 11.51
CA GLY A 114 -14.61 3.47 12.65
C GLY A 114 -15.38 4.20 13.74
N ASN A 115 -15.21 3.78 14.99
CA ASN A 115 -15.76 4.44 16.17
C ASN A 115 -14.72 5.33 16.85
#